data_AF-A0A8S3DW55-F1
#
_entry.id   AF-A0A8S3DW55-F1
#
_cell.length_a   1.000
_cell.length_b   1.000
_cell.length_c   1.000
_cell.angle_alpha   90.00
_cell.angle_beta   90.00
_cell.angle_gamma   90.00
#
_symmetry.space_group_name_H-M   'P 1'
#
loop_
_entity.id
_entity.type
_entity.pdbx_description
1 polymer ?
#
loop_
_entity_poly.entity_id
_entity_poly.type
_entity_poly.pdbx_seq_one_letter_code
_entity_poly.pdbx_strand_id
1 'polypeptide(L)'
;KRTDGTIVGRSLDDGQSNNSQNEFDGCVSQQELIHWFTLNYIALHGKLYTKTGMESYTELCSRMLRQFQYLLRQDPCVFGKQQLVQMMAINMYQIEVAKQVNVSVDIVVRSQYEESSLQLSLDMFGLLTEQTSLIIERHLKARSVISNADKPAPIFNSWLRHVFPSLKIFTDWMTCNANSFIPLPDQLPAEFGPHPDILMSLAKVINLIRTIDRTHIQLGSNLTTPVILEEDIELSGFYPLLTLPADTLQTTSDTPLDEAKDCKRIVRLCFFADYLCGLKQPVFIYNVQQKTYHPALKSVIHSERSKSPANDNP
;
A
#
# COMPACT_ATOMS: atom_id res chain seq x y z
N LYS A 1 -48.23 -38.96 22.88
CA LYS A 1 -47.99 -39.21 21.44
C LYS A 1 -48.20 -37.90 20.69
N ARG A 2 -47.13 -37.40 20.07
CA ARG A 2 -47.03 -36.36 19.02
C ARG A 2 -47.71 -35.00 19.24
N THR A 3 -46.84 -34.03 19.50
CA THR A 3 -46.94 -32.60 19.22
C THR A 3 -46.51 -32.33 17.78
N ASP A 4 -47.36 -31.69 16.98
CA ASP A 4 -47.06 -30.97 15.72
C ASP A 4 -47.67 -29.56 15.92
N GLY A 5 -47.11 -28.42 15.52
CA GLY A 5 -45.95 -28.10 14.69
C GLY A 5 -46.15 -26.66 14.24
N THR A 6 -45.66 -25.68 15.00
CA THR A 6 -45.73 -24.26 14.63
C THR A 6 -44.43 -23.88 13.94
N ILE A 7 -44.51 -23.62 12.64
CA ILE A 7 -43.42 -23.12 11.80
C ILE A 7 -43.24 -21.63 12.13
N VAL A 8 -42.14 -21.30 12.81
CA VAL A 8 -41.66 -19.92 12.98
C VAL A 8 -40.59 -19.68 11.93
N GLY A 9 -40.84 -18.69 11.07
CA GLY A 9 -39.92 -18.24 10.03
C GLY A 9 -38.58 -17.78 10.61
N ARG A 10 -37.51 -18.35 10.09
CA ARG A 10 -36.13 -17.92 10.35
C ARG A 10 -35.78 -16.85 9.31
N SER A 11 -35.45 -15.64 9.79
CA SER A 11 -34.77 -14.61 9.02
C SER A 11 -33.51 -15.18 8.37
N LEU A 12 -33.38 -14.93 7.08
CA LEU A 12 -32.13 -15.03 6.34
C LEU A 12 -31.32 -13.78 6.69
N ASP A 13 -30.28 -13.98 7.50
CA ASP A 13 -29.21 -12.99 7.69
C ASP A 13 -27.99 -13.56 6.97
N ASP A 14 -27.74 -13.02 5.78
CA ASP A 14 -26.67 -13.47 4.89
C ASP A 14 -25.31 -13.01 5.44
N GLY A 15 -24.63 -13.96 6.10
CA GLY A 15 -23.21 -13.87 6.42
C GLY A 15 -22.35 -13.95 5.17
N GLN A 16 -22.01 -12.78 4.60
CA GLN A 16 -20.92 -12.64 3.62
C GLN A 16 -19.80 -11.77 4.19
N SER A 17 -19.07 -12.32 5.16
CA SER A 17 -17.73 -11.85 5.52
C SER A 17 -17.13 -12.88 6.47
N ASN A 18 -16.25 -13.75 5.97
CA ASN A 18 -15.20 -14.47 6.75
C ASN A 18 -14.54 -15.66 6.01
N ASN A 19 -14.85 -15.94 4.75
CA ASN A 19 -14.32 -17.16 4.11
C ASN A 19 -12.81 -17.16 3.79
N SER A 20 -12.11 -16.03 3.92
CA SER A 20 -10.65 -15.93 3.72
C SER A 20 -9.83 -16.06 5.01
N GLN A 21 -10.47 -16.14 6.18
CA GLN A 21 -9.76 -16.28 7.46
C GLN A 21 -9.29 -17.71 7.74
N ASN A 22 -9.93 -18.71 7.12
CA ASN A 22 -9.77 -20.11 7.52
C ASN A 22 -8.85 -20.94 6.60
N GLU A 23 -8.31 -20.39 5.51
CA GLU A 23 -7.60 -21.20 4.50
C GLU A 23 -6.22 -21.72 4.99
N PHE A 24 -5.58 -21.01 5.94
CA PHE A 24 -4.22 -21.35 6.41
C PHE A 24 -4.13 -21.66 7.90
N ASP A 25 -5.20 -21.46 8.69
CA ASP A 25 -5.17 -21.71 10.13
C ASP A 25 -5.15 -23.22 10.44
N GLY A 26 -4.05 -23.69 11.04
CA GLY A 26 -3.91 -25.04 11.61
C GLY A 26 -3.48 -26.15 10.65
N CYS A 27 -3.35 -25.89 9.34
CA CYS A 27 -3.00 -26.92 8.35
C CYS A 27 -1.55 -26.84 7.83
N VAL A 28 -0.89 -25.69 7.98
CA VAL A 28 0.43 -25.38 7.38
C VAL A 28 1.29 -24.64 8.40
N SER A 29 2.58 -24.99 8.54
CA SER A 29 3.47 -24.23 9.41
C SER A 29 3.80 -22.85 8.81
N GLN A 30 4.03 -21.85 9.66
CA GLN A 30 4.42 -20.51 9.21
C GLN A 30 5.65 -20.53 8.28
N GLN A 31 6.62 -21.41 8.55
CA GLN A 31 7.83 -21.55 7.72
C GLN A 31 7.53 -22.08 6.32
N GLU A 32 6.66 -23.09 6.21
CA GLU A 32 6.19 -23.61 4.92
C GLU A 32 5.42 -22.53 4.14
N LEU A 33 4.61 -21.74 4.83
CA LEU A 33 3.86 -20.65 4.19
C LEU A 33 4.78 -19.56 3.64
N ILE A 34 5.82 -19.16 4.39
CA ILE A 34 6.84 -18.21 3.91
C ILE A 34 7.55 -18.79 2.67
N HIS A 35 7.88 -20.07 2.70
CA HIS A 35 8.52 -20.76 1.58
C HIS A 35 7.65 -20.73 0.32
N TRP A 36 6.36 -21.10 0.44
CA TRP A 36 5.44 -21.08 -0.69
C TRP A 36 5.14 -19.68 -1.20
N PHE A 37 4.98 -18.70 -0.30
CA PHE A 37 4.87 -17.30 -0.70
C PHE A 37 6.08 -16.86 -1.51
N THR A 38 7.29 -17.16 -1.05
CA THR A 38 8.54 -16.78 -1.74
C THR A 38 8.63 -17.43 -3.12
N LEU A 39 8.32 -18.73 -3.22
CA LEU A 39 8.30 -19.45 -4.50
C LEU A 39 7.28 -18.85 -5.48
N ASN A 40 6.06 -18.59 -5.02
CA ASN A 40 5.00 -18.05 -5.85
C ASN A 40 5.31 -16.61 -6.28
N TYR A 41 5.88 -15.80 -5.38
CA TYR A 41 6.32 -14.43 -5.67
C TYR A 41 7.38 -14.39 -6.77
N ILE A 42 8.42 -15.23 -6.66
CA ILE A 42 9.47 -15.33 -7.68
C ILE A 42 8.91 -15.87 -8.99
N ALA A 43 8.02 -16.87 -8.94
CA ALA A 43 7.41 -17.44 -10.13
C ALA A 43 6.53 -16.43 -10.88
N LEU A 44 5.78 -15.56 -10.18
CA LEU A 44 4.99 -14.49 -10.79
C LEU A 44 5.88 -13.47 -11.52
N HIS A 45 6.92 -12.99 -10.85
CA HIS A 45 7.90 -12.08 -11.47
C HIS A 45 8.62 -12.74 -12.64
N GLY A 46 8.95 -14.04 -12.54
CA GLY A 46 9.48 -14.82 -13.65
C GLY A 46 8.55 -14.81 -14.87
N LYS A 47 7.25 -15.10 -14.68
CA LYS A 47 6.24 -15.06 -15.75
C LYS A 47 6.11 -13.67 -16.38
N LEU A 48 6.10 -12.61 -15.57
CA LEU A 48 6.02 -11.23 -16.06
C LEU A 48 7.27 -10.83 -16.87
N TYR A 49 8.45 -11.24 -16.40
CA TYR A 49 9.73 -10.92 -17.03
C TYR A 49 9.93 -11.69 -18.35
N THR A 50 9.73 -13.01 -18.34
CA THR A 50 9.93 -13.87 -19.52
C THR A 50 8.76 -13.82 -20.49
N LYS A 51 7.60 -13.32 -20.04
CA LYS A 51 6.33 -13.32 -20.78
C LYS A 51 5.82 -14.74 -21.11
N THR A 52 6.25 -15.74 -20.34
CA THR A 52 5.88 -17.14 -20.53
C THR A 52 4.99 -17.64 -19.40
N GLY A 53 4.07 -18.55 -19.72
CA GLY A 53 3.21 -19.18 -18.72
C GLY A 53 2.12 -18.25 -18.14
N MET A 54 1.68 -17.24 -18.90
CA MET A 54 0.71 -16.24 -18.44
C MET A 54 -0.70 -16.80 -18.27
N GLU A 55 -1.02 -17.94 -18.87
CA GLU A 55 -2.31 -18.63 -18.72
C GLU A 55 -2.61 -19.04 -17.27
N SER A 56 -1.57 -19.24 -16.45
CA SER A 56 -1.70 -19.58 -15.02
C SER A 56 -1.43 -18.38 -14.10
N TYR A 57 -1.22 -17.18 -14.65
CA TYR A 57 -0.81 -16.00 -13.88
C TYR A 57 -1.85 -15.60 -12.83
N THR A 58 -3.12 -15.47 -13.23
CA THR A 58 -4.19 -14.97 -12.35
C THR A 58 -4.40 -15.86 -11.13
N GLU A 59 -4.42 -17.18 -11.31
CA GLU A 59 -4.56 -18.13 -10.21
C GLU A 59 -3.37 -18.06 -9.24
N LEU A 60 -2.15 -18.03 -9.79
CA LEU A 60 -0.93 -17.94 -9.00
C LEU A 60 -0.86 -16.60 -8.23
N CYS A 61 -1.29 -15.50 -8.85
CA CYS A 61 -1.36 -14.17 -8.25
C CYS A 61 -2.32 -14.17 -7.07
N SER A 62 -3.54 -14.68 -7.26
CA SER A 62 -4.55 -14.85 -6.20
C SER A 62 -3.98 -15.60 -4.99
N ARG A 63 -3.34 -16.75 -5.23
CA ARG A 63 -2.74 -17.58 -4.16
C ARG A 63 -1.63 -16.82 -3.44
N MET A 64 -0.72 -16.20 -4.16
CA MET A 64 0.40 -15.46 -3.57
C MET A 64 -0.08 -14.27 -2.74
N LEU A 65 -1.05 -13.49 -3.23
CA LEU A 65 -1.62 -12.36 -2.50
C LEU A 65 -2.33 -12.78 -1.21
N ARG A 66 -3.05 -13.92 -1.20
CA ARG A 66 -3.64 -14.48 0.02
C ARG A 66 -2.58 -14.88 1.04
N GLN A 67 -1.50 -15.54 0.58
CA GLN A 67 -0.37 -15.90 1.44
C GLN A 67 0.29 -14.64 2.02
N PHE A 68 0.51 -13.60 1.19
CA PHE A 68 1.06 -12.33 1.64
C PHE A 68 0.17 -11.65 2.69
N GLN A 69 -1.14 -11.56 2.44
CA GLN A 69 -2.11 -11.00 3.37
C GLN A 69 -2.10 -11.75 4.71
N TYR A 70 -2.05 -13.07 4.69
CA TYR A 70 -1.99 -13.88 5.92
C TYR A 70 -0.68 -13.64 6.70
N LEU A 71 0.46 -13.62 6.02
CA LEU A 71 1.77 -13.40 6.64
C LEU A 71 1.88 -11.99 7.24
N LEU A 72 1.29 -10.97 6.62
CA LEU A 72 1.27 -9.61 7.16
C LEU A 72 0.49 -9.47 8.47
N ARG A 73 -0.48 -10.34 8.73
CA ARG A 73 -1.32 -10.29 9.94
C ARG A 73 -0.62 -10.82 11.20
N GLN A 74 0.51 -11.51 11.05
CA GLN A 74 1.22 -12.10 12.18
C GLN A 74 1.92 -11.03 13.03
N ASP A 75 1.98 -11.27 14.33
CA ASP A 75 2.70 -10.46 15.31
C ASP A 75 3.59 -11.39 16.16
N PRO A 76 4.94 -11.28 16.08
CA PRO A 76 5.72 -10.25 15.38
C PRO A 76 5.63 -10.33 13.85
N CYS A 77 5.96 -9.21 13.18
CA CYS A 77 5.99 -9.14 11.71
C CYS A 77 6.90 -10.24 11.15
N VAL A 78 6.38 -11.04 10.22
CA VAL A 78 7.16 -12.12 9.61
C VAL A 78 8.26 -11.60 8.70
N PHE A 79 8.00 -10.49 8.03
CA PHE A 79 8.92 -9.93 7.04
C PHE A 79 9.89 -8.95 7.70
N GLY A 80 11.17 -9.12 7.38
CA GLY A 80 12.21 -8.17 7.76
C GLY A 80 12.04 -6.83 7.03
N LYS A 81 12.56 -5.74 7.62
CA LYS A 81 12.63 -4.41 6.97
C LYS A 81 13.21 -4.52 5.55
N GLN A 82 14.37 -5.16 5.45
CA GLN A 82 15.10 -5.29 4.18
C GLN A 82 14.32 -6.11 3.16
N GLN A 83 13.66 -7.18 3.61
CA GLN A 83 12.88 -8.06 2.73
C GLN A 83 11.70 -7.32 2.09
N LEU A 84 10.96 -6.52 2.87
CA LEU A 84 9.87 -5.71 2.34
C LEU A 84 10.38 -4.62 1.39
N VAL A 85 11.52 -4.00 1.71
CA VAL A 85 12.16 -3.01 0.82
C VAL A 85 12.53 -3.63 -0.53
N GLN A 86 13.13 -4.82 -0.51
CA GLN A 86 13.49 -5.57 -1.72
C GLN A 86 12.27 -5.98 -2.53
N MET A 87 11.18 -6.43 -1.88
CA MET A 87 9.93 -6.75 -2.59
C MET A 87 9.38 -5.54 -3.32
N MET A 88 9.32 -4.37 -2.66
CA MET A 88 8.88 -3.15 -3.32
C MET A 88 9.81 -2.77 -4.47
N ALA A 89 11.14 -2.92 -4.31
CA ALA A 89 12.10 -2.64 -5.38
C ALA A 89 11.92 -3.56 -6.59
N ILE A 90 11.72 -4.86 -6.38
CA ILE A 90 11.43 -5.83 -7.45
C ILE A 90 10.12 -5.48 -8.16
N ASN A 91 9.08 -5.12 -7.40
CA ASN A 91 7.80 -4.65 -7.94
C ASN A 91 7.98 -3.41 -8.85
N MET A 92 8.69 -2.39 -8.36
CA MET A 92 9.01 -1.19 -9.15
C MET A 92 9.80 -1.52 -10.42
N TYR A 93 10.81 -2.38 -10.31
CA TYR A 93 11.64 -2.81 -11.43
C TYR A 93 10.83 -3.55 -12.49
N GLN A 94 9.94 -4.44 -12.05
CA GLN A 94 9.10 -5.23 -12.96
C GLN A 94 8.13 -4.34 -13.75
N ILE A 95 7.57 -3.30 -13.13
CA ILE A 95 6.79 -2.27 -13.84
C ILE A 95 7.66 -1.58 -14.89
N GLU A 96 8.86 -1.15 -14.50
CA GLU A 96 9.77 -0.43 -15.40
C GLU A 96 10.18 -1.27 -16.62
N VAL A 97 10.49 -2.55 -16.43
CA VAL A 97 10.82 -3.47 -17.53
C VAL A 97 9.60 -3.77 -18.41
N ALA A 98 8.40 -3.79 -17.84
CA ALA A 98 7.18 -4.05 -18.58
C ALA A 98 6.70 -2.86 -19.41
N LYS A 99 7.15 -1.63 -19.09
CA LYS A 99 6.85 -0.43 -19.89
C LYS A 99 7.35 -0.63 -21.31
N GLN A 100 6.42 -0.50 -22.26
CA GLN A 100 6.77 -0.37 -23.67
C GLN A 100 6.86 1.11 -24.01
N VAL A 101 7.72 1.47 -24.96
CA VAL A 101 7.74 2.83 -25.53
C VAL A 101 6.45 3.00 -26.36
N ASN A 102 5.39 3.50 -25.74
CA ASN A 102 4.14 3.79 -26.43
C ASN A 102 4.23 5.15 -27.14
N VAL A 103 4.00 5.15 -28.46
CA VAL A 103 4.24 6.28 -29.38
C VAL A 103 2.98 7.14 -29.62
N SER A 104 1.85 6.86 -28.97
CA SER A 104 0.62 7.64 -29.17
C SER A 104 0.40 8.68 -28.07
N VAL A 105 0.31 9.95 -28.47
CA VAL A 105 0.40 11.14 -27.61
C VAL A 105 -0.83 11.35 -26.71
N ASP A 106 -1.96 10.70 -26.99
CA ASP A 106 -3.25 11.07 -26.35
C ASP A 106 -3.98 9.94 -25.58
N ILE A 107 -3.51 8.69 -25.62
CA ILE A 107 -4.13 7.57 -24.87
C ILE A 107 -3.06 6.74 -24.17
N VAL A 108 -3.13 6.66 -22.84
CA VAL A 108 -2.30 5.73 -22.06
C VAL A 108 -2.83 4.31 -22.29
N VAL A 109 -2.19 3.58 -23.20
CA VAL A 109 -2.47 2.16 -23.43
C VAL A 109 -1.35 1.35 -22.79
N ARG A 110 -1.61 0.77 -21.62
CA ARG A 110 -0.65 -0.16 -20.99
C ARG A 110 -0.70 -1.50 -21.71
N SER A 111 0.47 -2.10 -21.91
CA SER A 111 0.51 -3.49 -22.36
C SER A 111 -0.05 -4.42 -21.27
N GLN A 112 -0.51 -5.62 -21.63
CA GLN A 112 -1.00 -6.59 -20.62
C GLN A 112 0.04 -6.86 -19.51
N TYR A 113 1.33 -6.87 -19.85
CA TYR A 113 2.41 -7.11 -18.89
C TYR A 113 2.63 -5.91 -17.97
N GLU A 114 2.53 -4.70 -18.50
CA GLU A 114 2.60 -3.46 -17.72
C GLU A 114 1.40 -3.37 -16.77
N GLU A 115 0.20 -3.64 -17.27
CA GLU A 115 -1.03 -3.70 -16.48
C GLU A 115 -0.92 -4.71 -15.34
N SER A 116 -0.47 -5.94 -15.65
CA SER A 116 -0.34 -7.02 -14.67
C SER A 116 0.73 -6.74 -13.62
N SER A 117 1.86 -6.14 -14.03
CA SER A 117 2.95 -5.77 -13.13
C SER A 117 2.53 -4.64 -12.19
N LEU A 118 1.82 -3.65 -12.72
CA LEU A 118 1.28 -2.54 -11.94
C LEU A 118 0.22 -3.02 -10.94
N GLN A 119 -0.74 -3.84 -11.40
CA GLN A 119 -1.80 -4.40 -10.56
C GLN A 119 -1.21 -5.21 -9.41
N LEU A 120 -0.30 -6.16 -9.68
CA LEU A 120 0.36 -6.96 -8.65
C LEU A 120 1.07 -6.09 -7.61
N SER A 121 1.83 -5.09 -8.06
CA SER A 121 2.58 -4.19 -7.20
C SER A 121 1.66 -3.37 -6.30
N LEU A 122 0.58 -2.85 -6.87
CA LEU A 122 -0.42 -2.07 -6.16
C LEU A 122 -1.24 -2.92 -5.19
N ASP A 123 -1.59 -4.16 -5.53
CA ASP A 123 -2.29 -5.07 -4.62
C ASP A 123 -1.42 -5.43 -3.41
N MET A 124 -0.14 -5.74 -3.64
CA MET A 124 0.80 -5.95 -2.53
C MET A 124 0.92 -4.71 -1.64
N PHE A 125 1.08 -3.52 -2.23
CA PHE A 125 1.13 -2.27 -1.49
C PHE A 125 -0.18 -1.97 -0.75
N GLY A 126 -1.33 -2.26 -1.36
CA GLY A 126 -2.66 -2.11 -0.78
C GLY A 126 -2.84 -3.02 0.44
N LEU A 127 -2.46 -4.29 0.35
CA LEU A 127 -2.49 -5.22 1.49
C LEU A 127 -1.57 -4.75 2.62
N LEU A 128 -0.39 -4.24 2.28
CA LEU A 128 0.58 -3.72 3.24
C LEU A 128 0.03 -2.48 3.97
N THR A 129 -0.57 -1.54 3.25
CA THR A 129 -1.20 -0.34 3.85
C THR A 129 -2.43 -0.69 4.68
N GLU A 130 -3.27 -1.62 4.23
CA GLU A 130 -4.45 -2.09 4.96
C GLU A 130 -4.02 -2.65 6.33
N GLN A 131 -3.09 -3.61 6.35
CA GLN A 131 -2.60 -4.19 7.61
C GLN A 131 -1.87 -3.15 8.47
N THR A 132 -1.08 -2.27 7.86
CA THR A 132 -0.42 -1.17 8.60
C THR A 132 -1.44 -0.28 9.32
N SER A 133 -2.57 0.04 8.68
CA SER A 133 -3.61 0.86 9.30
C SER A 133 -4.15 0.22 10.59
N LEU A 134 -4.38 -1.10 10.58
CA LEU A 134 -4.85 -1.85 11.75
C LEU A 134 -3.82 -1.86 12.88
N ILE A 135 -2.53 -2.00 12.54
CA ILE A 135 -1.45 -1.99 13.53
C ILE A 135 -1.28 -0.59 14.13
N ILE A 136 -1.38 0.49 13.33
CA ILE A 136 -1.33 1.86 13.85
C ILE A 136 -2.49 2.11 14.80
N GLU A 137 -3.72 1.70 14.47
CA GLU A 137 -4.87 1.85 15.38
C GLU A 137 -4.65 1.14 16.72
N ARG A 138 -4.12 -0.10 16.71
CA ARG A 138 -3.79 -0.84 17.93
C ARG A 138 -2.69 -0.13 18.72
N HIS A 139 -1.64 0.35 18.04
CA HIS A 139 -0.54 1.09 18.64
C HIS A 139 -1.02 2.38 19.31
N LEU A 140 -1.86 3.18 18.63
CA LEU A 140 -2.43 4.41 19.18
C LEU A 140 -3.31 4.14 20.40
N LYS A 141 -4.14 3.08 20.36
CA LYS A 141 -4.94 2.65 21.52
C LYS A 141 -4.05 2.25 22.70
N ALA A 142 -3.02 1.44 22.48
CA ALA A 142 -2.07 1.05 23.52
C ALA A 142 -1.34 2.28 24.12
N ARG A 143 -0.94 3.24 23.27
CA ARG A 143 -0.31 4.50 23.70
C ARG A 143 -1.22 5.34 24.61
N SER A 144 -2.52 5.41 24.31
CA SER A 144 -3.46 6.17 25.15
C SER A 144 -3.63 5.61 26.57
N VAL A 145 -3.38 4.30 26.75
CA VAL A 145 -3.49 3.63 28.06
C VAL A 145 -2.20 3.77 28.88
N ILE A 146 -1.03 3.78 28.22
CA ILE A 146 0.29 3.74 28.86
C ILE A 146 0.87 5.16 29.09
N SER A 147 0.07 6.22 29.01
CA SER A 147 0.51 7.61 29.20
C SER A 147 0.94 7.88 30.66
N ASN A 148 2.07 7.33 31.08
CA ASN A 148 2.82 7.71 32.27
C ASN A 148 3.65 8.96 31.92
N ALA A 149 3.56 9.98 32.76
CA ALA A 149 4.07 11.33 32.49
C ALA A 149 5.59 11.42 32.23
N ASP A 150 6.37 10.41 32.64
CA ASP A 150 7.83 10.51 32.70
C ASP A 150 8.57 10.03 31.44
N LYS A 151 7.92 9.32 30.51
CA LYS A 151 8.56 8.92 29.25
C LYS A 151 7.57 8.91 28.08
N PRO A 152 7.81 9.68 27.00
CA PRO A 152 6.95 9.64 25.82
C PRO A 152 6.99 8.25 25.20
N ALA A 153 5.82 7.76 24.80
CA ALA A 153 5.72 6.46 24.12
C ALA A 153 6.44 6.51 22.76
N PRO A 154 7.12 5.43 22.35
CA PRO A 154 7.88 5.39 21.11
C PRO A 154 6.98 5.61 19.89
N ILE A 155 7.43 6.45 18.94
CA ILE A 155 6.68 6.84 17.73
C ILE A 155 6.11 5.60 17.04
N PHE A 156 6.96 4.62 16.76
CA PHE A 156 6.60 3.33 16.18
C PHE A 156 6.92 2.17 17.12
N ASN A 157 6.06 1.15 17.09
CA ASN A 157 6.39 -0.16 17.65
C ASN A 157 7.33 -0.94 16.69
N SER A 158 7.76 -2.14 17.10
CA SER A 158 8.63 -2.98 16.29
C SER A 158 8.04 -3.28 14.92
N TRP A 159 6.78 -3.72 14.84
CA TRP A 159 6.11 -4.06 13.58
C TRP A 159 6.11 -2.88 12.60
N LEU A 160 5.73 -1.69 13.07
CA LEU A 160 5.69 -0.47 12.23
C LEU A 160 7.09 -0.11 11.70
N ARG A 161 8.14 -0.28 12.51
CA ARG A 161 9.54 -0.03 12.06
C ARG A 161 10.01 -0.99 10.98
N HIS A 162 9.45 -2.19 10.90
CA HIS A 162 9.75 -3.13 9.81
C HIS A 162 9.07 -2.70 8.50
N VAL A 163 7.83 -2.22 8.56
CA VAL A 163 7.00 -1.98 7.37
C VAL A 163 7.16 -0.57 6.79
N PHE A 164 7.28 0.47 7.62
CA PHE A 164 7.31 1.86 7.16
C PHE A 164 8.38 2.19 6.09
N PRO A 165 9.61 1.64 6.15
CA PRO A 165 10.59 1.82 5.10
C PRO A 165 10.08 1.42 3.71
N SER A 166 9.39 0.28 3.61
CA SER A 166 8.82 -0.21 2.36
C SER A 166 7.65 0.63 1.87
N LEU A 167 6.81 1.14 2.78
CA LEU A 167 5.75 2.09 2.42
C LEU A 167 6.34 3.38 1.85
N LYS A 168 7.37 3.93 2.51
CA LYS A 168 8.03 5.16 2.12
C LYS A 168 8.61 5.07 0.71
N ILE A 169 9.41 4.04 0.41
CA ILE A 169 10.03 3.91 -0.91
C ILE A 169 9.01 3.69 -2.04
N PHE A 170 7.89 3.02 -1.76
CA PHE A 170 6.85 2.82 -2.77
C PHE A 170 6.08 4.12 -3.03
N THR A 171 5.80 4.92 -1.99
CA THR A 171 5.24 6.28 -2.17
C THR A 171 6.20 7.23 -2.88
N ASP A 172 7.50 7.09 -2.65
CA ASP A 172 8.54 7.82 -3.36
C ASP A 172 8.54 7.45 -4.86
N TRP A 173 8.43 6.15 -5.19
CA TRP A 173 8.26 5.71 -6.57
C TRP A 173 6.99 6.28 -7.22
N MET A 174 5.85 6.24 -6.52
CA MET A 174 4.61 6.83 -7.00
C MET A 174 4.76 8.33 -7.27
N THR A 175 5.53 9.04 -6.44
CA THR A 175 5.84 10.47 -6.64
C THR A 175 6.62 10.71 -7.93
N CYS A 176 7.59 9.85 -8.24
CA CYS A 176 8.38 9.94 -9.48
C CYS A 176 7.60 9.50 -10.72
N ASN A 177 6.62 8.62 -10.56
CA ASN A 177 6.01 7.87 -11.65
C ASN A 177 4.48 8.03 -11.68
N ALA A 178 3.96 9.23 -11.42
CA ALA A 178 2.50 9.47 -11.39
C ALA A 178 1.77 9.00 -12.65
N ASN A 179 2.33 9.23 -13.82
CA ASN A 179 1.75 8.78 -15.09
C ASN A 179 1.74 7.25 -15.26
N SER A 180 2.54 6.51 -14.47
CA SER A 180 2.58 5.04 -14.54
C SER A 180 1.39 4.40 -13.83
N PHE A 181 0.89 5.00 -12.74
CA PHE A 181 -0.22 4.43 -11.97
C PHE A 181 -1.55 5.19 -12.13
N ILE A 182 -1.58 6.29 -12.88
CA ILE A 182 -2.79 7.07 -13.16
C ILE A 182 -3.18 6.86 -14.64
N PRO A 183 -4.41 6.39 -14.93
CA PRO A 183 -5.44 5.95 -13.98
C PRO A 183 -5.02 4.66 -13.25
N LEU A 184 -5.63 4.32 -12.12
CA LEU A 184 -5.37 3.01 -11.50
C LEU A 184 -5.79 1.86 -12.44
N PRO A 185 -5.12 0.70 -12.38
CA PRO A 185 -5.54 -0.48 -13.14
C PRO A 185 -6.96 -0.92 -12.75
N ASP A 186 -7.64 -1.59 -13.68
CA ASP A 186 -8.97 -2.12 -13.43
C ASP A 186 -8.89 -3.31 -12.48
N GLN A 187 -9.64 -3.25 -11.38
CA GLN A 187 -9.67 -4.32 -10.39
C GLN A 187 -10.23 -5.60 -11.01
N LEU A 188 -9.53 -6.71 -10.78
CA LEU A 188 -10.02 -8.02 -11.16
C LEU A 188 -11.27 -8.38 -10.32
N PRO A 189 -12.14 -9.28 -10.82
CA PRO A 189 -13.26 -9.80 -10.03
C PRO A 189 -12.80 -10.44 -8.70
N ALA A 190 -13.64 -10.33 -7.66
CA ALA A 190 -13.32 -10.78 -6.28
C ALA A 190 -12.96 -12.26 -6.15
N GLU A 191 -13.41 -13.10 -7.08
CA GLU A 191 -13.05 -14.51 -7.16
C GLU A 191 -11.54 -14.74 -7.41
N PHE A 192 -10.83 -13.74 -7.97
CA PHE A 192 -9.41 -13.83 -8.31
C PHE A 192 -8.45 -13.32 -7.22
N GLY A 193 -8.92 -13.21 -5.97
CA GLY A 193 -8.05 -12.92 -4.84
C GLY A 193 -8.45 -11.66 -4.07
N PRO A 194 -7.62 -11.25 -3.10
CA PRO A 194 -7.89 -10.05 -2.33
C PRO A 194 -7.63 -8.80 -3.18
N HIS A 195 -8.59 -7.88 -3.22
CA HIS A 195 -8.50 -6.60 -3.94
C HIS A 195 -8.55 -5.45 -2.93
N PRO A 196 -7.39 -5.04 -2.37
CA PRO A 196 -7.38 -3.95 -1.41
C PRO A 196 -7.81 -2.64 -2.07
N ASP A 197 -8.60 -1.84 -1.36
CA ASP A 197 -8.79 -0.43 -1.73
C ASP A 197 -7.53 0.34 -1.32
N ILE A 198 -6.60 0.45 -2.27
CA ILE A 198 -5.27 1.03 -2.06
C ILE A 198 -5.37 2.48 -1.60
N LEU A 199 -6.22 3.28 -2.27
CA LEU A 199 -6.35 4.71 -1.98
C LEU A 199 -6.98 4.93 -0.62
N MET A 200 -8.03 4.17 -0.28
CA MET A 200 -8.67 4.26 1.02
C MET A 200 -7.73 3.80 2.14
N SER A 201 -7.05 2.67 1.95
CA SER A 201 -6.11 2.11 2.94
C SER A 201 -4.93 3.06 3.19
N LEU A 202 -4.38 3.63 2.13
CA LEU A 202 -3.32 4.64 2.21
C LEU A 202 -3.81 5.91 2.91
N ALA A 203 -4.96 6.46 2.53
CA ALA A 203 -5.55 7.63 3.18
C ALA A 203 -5.74 7.38 4.69
N LYS A 204 -6.20 6.19 5.06
CA LYS A 204 -6.35 5.77 6.46
C LYS A 204 -5.01 5.74 7.19
N VAL A 205 -3.97 5.12 6.63
CA VAL A 205 -2.61 5.14 7.21
C VAL A 205 -2.14 6.58 7.44
N ILE A 206 -2.25 7.44 6.43
CA ILE A 206 -1.78 8.83 6.48
C ILE A 206 -2.55 9.65 7.53
N ASN A 207 -3.87 9.48 7.59
CA ASN A 207 -4.69 10.15 8.59
C ASN A 207 -4.32 9.72 10.02
N LEU A 208 -4.04 8.42 10.25
CA LEU A 208 -3.65 7.91 11.55
C LEU A 208 -2.24 8.37 11.97
N ILE A 209 -1.24 8.32 11.08
CA ILE A 209 0.12 8.76 11.45
C ILE A 209 0.20 10.26 11.75
N ARG A 210 -0.68 11.07 11.15
CA ARG A 210 -0.76 12.50 11.41
C ARG A 210 -1.22 12.84 12.83
N THR A 211 -1.92 11.93 13.51
CA THR A 211 -2.33 12.11 14.90
C THR A 211 -1.23 11.73 15.89
N ILE A 212 -0.11 11.14 15.44
CA ILE A 212 1.00 10.81 16.32
C ILE A 212 1.70 12.12 16.73
N ASP A 213 1.78 12.36 18.04
CA ASP A 213 2.56 13.45 18.60
C ASP A 213 4.05 13.23 18.34
N ARG A 214 4.67 14.27 17.78
CA ARG A 214 6.07 14.32 17.33
C ARG A 214 6.73 15.63 17.75
N THR A 215 6.08 16.41 18.64
CA THR A 215 6.52 17.76 19.02
C THR A 215 7.88 17.76 19.74
N HIS A 216 8.27 16.63 20.33
CA HIS A 216 9.57 16.44 20.98
C HIS A 216 10.72 16.21 19.99
N ILE A 217 10.43 15.99 18.70
CA ILE A 217 11.44 15.75 17.66
C ILE A 217 11.49 16.95 16.72
N GLN A 218 12.66 17.60 16.66
CA GLN A 218 12.87 18.73 15.75
C GLN A 218 13.46 18.25 14.43
N LEU A 219 12.73 18.47 13.33
CA LEU A 219 13.23 18.23 11.97
C LEU A 219 13.28 19.53 11.18
N GLY A 220 14.38 19.76 10.47
CA GLY A 220 14.56 20.95 9.64
C GLY A 220 15.80 20.86 8.76
N SER A 221 15.92 21.75 7.77
CA SER A 221 17.07 21.76 6.85
C SER A 221 18.33 22.44 7.42
N ASN A 222 18.20 23.14 8.54
CA ASN A 222 19.24 24.00 9.13
C ASN A 222 19.62 23.54 10.55
N LEU A 223 19.58 22.23 10.79
CA LEU A 223 19.95 21.64 12.08
C LEU A 223 21.35 21.02 12.01
N THR A 224 21.77 20.29 13.05
CA THR A 224 23.18 19.88 13.19
C THR A 224 23.46 18.48 12.67
N THR A 225 22.48 17.59 12.70
CA THR A 225 22.68 16.15 12.48
C THR A 225 21.82 15.64 11.33
N PRO A 226 22.38 15.11 10.23
CA PRO A 226 21.59 14.59 9.12
C PRO A 226 20.79 13.35 9.52
N VAL A 227 19.51 13.30 9.11
CA VAL A 227 18.65 12.12 9.31
C VAL A 227 18.67 11.28 8.04
N ILE A 228 19.56 10.31 7.98
CA ILE A 228 19.72 9.43 6.82
C ILE A 228 18.89 8.16 7.05
N LEU A 229 18.03 7.82 6.08
CA LEU A 229 17.24 6.59 6.11
C LEU A 229 18.01 5.46 5.43
N GLU A 230 18.00 4.28 6.03
CA GLU A 230 18.76 3.14 5.50
C GLU A 230 18.23 2.67 4.15
N GLU A 231 16.90 2.72 3.96
CA GLU A 231 16.25 2.37 2.70
C GLU A 231 16.66 3.29 1.53
N ASP A 232 17.07 4.53 1.82
CA ASP A 232 17.53 5.48 0.80
C ASP A 232 18.96 5.19 0.39
N ILE A 233 19.79 4.73 1.34
CA ILE A 233 21.14 4.25 1.04
C ILE A 233 21.04 2.95 0.23
N GLU A 234 20.19 2.01 0.65
CA GLU A 234 20.05 0.71 0.00
C GLU A 234 19.60 0.82 -1.46
N LEU A 235 18.72 1.78 -1.77
CA LEU A 235 18.23 2.03 -3.13
C LEU A 235 18.93 3.18 -3.85
N SER A 236 20.10 3.61 -3.36
CA SER A 236 20.89 4.65 -4.02
C SER A 236 21.30 4.18 -5.43
N GLY A 237 21.01 5.01 -6.44
CA GLY A 237 21.25 4.70 -7.85
C GLY A 237 20.19 3.79 -8.50
N PHE A 238 19.14 3.40 -7.79
CA PHE A 238 18.06 2.60 -8.35
C PHE A 238 17.21 3.42 -9.34
N TYR A 239 17.25 3.03 -10.62
CA TYR A 239 16.69 3.81 -11.73
C TYR A 239 15.25 4.34 -11.51
N PRO A 240 14.28 3.52 -11.04
CA PRO A 240 12.90 3.99 -10.80
C PRO A 240 12.74 5.12 -9.77
N LEU A 241 13.78 5.40 -8.97
CA LEU A 241 13.81 6.42 -7.92
C LEU A 241 14.75 7.60 -8.23
N LEU A 242 15.38 7.66 -9.41
CA LEU A 242 16.42 8.66 -9.69
C LEU A 242 15.91 10.11 -9.74
N THR A 243 14.62 10.32 -10.04
CA THR A 243 14.03 11.66 -10.11
C THR A 243 13.55 12.18 -8.76
N LEU A 244 13.78 11.44 -7.66
CA LEU A 244 13.41 11.91 -6.34
C LEU A 244 14.24 13.15 -5.94
N PRO A 245 13.58 14.21 -5.45
CA PRO A 245 14.31 15.33 -4.86
C PRO A 245 15.17 14.87 -3.69
N ALA A 246 16.38 15.44 -3.59
CA ALA A 246 17.25 15.20 -2.45
C ALA A 246 16.57 15.62 -1.14
N ASP A 247 16.59 14.73 -0.16
CA ASP A 247 16.04 15.00 1.17
C ASP A 247 17.17 15.46 2.11
N THR A 248 17.08 16.72 2.53
CA THR A 248 18.08 17.37 3.39
C THR A 248 17.61 17.52 4.84
N LEU A 249 16.63 16.74 5.30
CA LEU A 249 16.13 16.83 6.66
C LEU A 249 17.21 16.42 7.68
N GLN A 250 17.43 17.31 8.63
CA GLN A 250 18.35 17.17 9.75
C GLN A 250 17.56 17.25 11.06
N THR A 251 18.22 16.90 12.16
CA THR A 251 17.73 16.93 13.54
C THR A 251 18.78 17.54 14.46
N THR A 252 18.41 17.86 15.70
CA THR A 252 19.36 18.31 16.73
C THR A 252 20.20 17.14 17.27
N SER A 253 21.37 17.43 17.82
CA SER A 253 22.31 16.40 18.33
C SER A 253 21.81 15.60 19.53
N ASP A 254 20.87 16.15 20.30
CA ASP A 254 20.23 15.53 21.47
C ASP A 254 19.05 14.63 21.09
N THR A 255 18.54 14.72 19.86
CA THR A 255 17.40 13.92 19.41
C THR A 255 17.82 12.46 19.17
N PRO A 256 17.08 11.47 19.70
CA PRO A 256 17.29 10.05 19.37
C PRO A 256 17.12 9.79 17.86
N LEU A 257 18.18 9.31 17.21
CA LEU A 257 18.22 9.19 15.75
C LEU A 257 17.13 8.24 15.19
N ASP A 258 16.80 7.17 15.90
CA ASP A 258 15.75 6.23 15.47
C ASP A 258 14.36 6.88 15.45
N GLU A 259 14.07 7.74 16.43
CA GLU A 259 12.81 8.51 16.44
C GLU A 259 12.81 9.61 15.38
N ALA A 260 13.96 10.25 15.12
CA ALA A 260 14.10 11.20 14.02
C ALA A 260 13.83 10.52 12.66
N LYS A 261 14.33 9.30 12.45
CA LYS A 261 14.05 8.50 11.24
C LYS A 261 12.57 8.13 11.13
N ASP A 262 11.94 7.71 12.23
CA ASP A 262 10.49 7.44 12.27
C ASP A 262 9.68 8.69 11.89
N CYS A 263 10.01 9.86 12.48
CA CYS A 263 9.42 11.14 12.13
C CYS A 263 9.61 11.51 10.66
N LYS A 264 10.83 11.34 10.13
CA LYS A 264 11.15 11.62 8.73
C LYS A 264 10.28 10.79 7.78
N ARG A 265 10.10 9.49 8.05
CA ARG A 265 9.19 8.63 7.27
C ARG A 265 7.75 9.13 7.30
N ILE A 266 7.25 9.55 8.46
CA ILE A 266 5.89 10.12 8.57
C ILE A 266 5.78 11.40 7.74
N VAL A 267 6.76 12.31 7.82
CA VAL A 267 6.79 13.55 7.04
C VAL A 267 6.74 13.25 5.54
N ARG A 268 7.51 12.26 5.07
CA ARG A 268 7.51 11.84 3.66
C ARG A 268 6.15 11.31 3.19
N LEU A 269 5.50 10.45 3.96
CA LEU A 269 4.15 9.95 3.63
C LEU A 269 3.11 11.08 3.64
N CYS A 270 3.21 12.04 4.56
CA CYS A 270 2.30 13.19 4.58
C CYS A 270 2.51 14.08 3.34
N PHE A 271 3.77 14.36 2.99
CA PHE A 271 4.12 15.11 1.78
C PHE A 271 3.60 14.41 0.52
N PHE A 272 3.65 13.08 0.47
CA PHE A 272 3.06 12.32 -0.64
C PHE A 272 1.54 12.54 -0.75
N ALA A 273 0.80 12.60 0.36
CA ALA A 273 -0.63 12.92 0.33
C ALA A 273 -0.89 14.32 -0.23
N ASP A 274 -0.09 15.31 0.18
CA ASP A 274 -0.17 16.68 -0.34
C ASP A 274 0.14 16.72 -1.85
N TYR A 275 1.15 15.95 -2.27
CA TYR A 275 1.48 15.76 -3.69
C TYR A 275 0.28 15.21 -4.47
N LEU A 276 -0.38 14.15 -3.97
CA LEU A 276 -1.56 13.56 -4.63
C LEU A 276 -2.76 14.53 -4.72
N CYS A 277 -2.91 15.44 -3.75
CA CYS A 277 -3.89 16.53 -3.81
C CYS A 277 -3.52 17.59 -4.85
N GLY A 278 -2.22 17.83 -5.06
CA GLY A 278 -1.68 18.85 -5.97
C GLY A 278 -1.54 18.41 -7.43
N LEU A 279 -1.86 17.16 -7.76
CA LEU A 279 -1.85 16.67 -9.15
C LEU A 279 -2.89 17.40 -10.02
N LYS A 280 -2.60 17.54 -11.32
CA LYS A 280 -3.54 18.13 -12.30
C LYS A 280 -4.91 17.45 -12.27
N GLN A 281 -4.91 16.12 -12.14
CA GLN A 281 -6.08 15.34 -11.77
C GLN A 281 -5.85 14.82 -10.34
N PRO A 282 -6.45 15.46 -9.32
CA PRO A 282 -6.23 15.08 -7.94
C PRO A 282 -6.65 13.63 -7.69
N VAL A 283 -5.75 12.87 -7.06
CA VAL A 283 -6.05 11.50 -6.61
C VAL A 283 -6.63 11.52 -5.20
N PHE A 284 -6.20 12.48 -4.38
CA PHE A 284 -6.71 12.73 -3.03
C PHE A 284 -7.37 14.11 -2.93
N ILE A 285 -8.25 14.25 -1.95
CA ILE A 285 -8.87 15.50 -1.51
C ILE A 285 -8.63 15.65 -0.01
N TYR A 286 -8.21 16.83 0.42
CA TYR A 286 -8.08 17.17 1.83
C TYR A 286 -9.34 17.85 2.36
N ASN A 287 -10.00 17.23 3.34
CA ASN A 287 -11.09 17.84 4.08
C ASN A 287 -10.53 18.75 5.18
N VAL A 288 -10.63 20.07 4.99
CA VAL A 288 -10.10 21.07 5.93
C VAL A 288 -10.81 21.02 7.30
N GLN A 289 -12.12 20.72 7.32
CA GLN A 289 -12.91 20.69 8.56
C GLN A 289 -12.54 19.49 9.42
N GLN A 290 -12.46 18.31 8.80
CA GLN A 290 -12.10 17.06 9.48
C GLN A 290 -10.58 16.89 9.63
N LYS A 291 -9.80 17.71 8.90
CA LYS A 291 -8.34 17.62 8.80
C LYS A 291 -7.86 16.25 8.30
N THR A 292 -8.59 15.64 7.38
CA THR A 292 -8.36 14.27 6.86
C THR A 292 -8.27 14.23 5.34
N TYR A 293 -7.46 13.32 4.82
CA TYR A 293 -7.42 12.99 3.39
C TYR A 293 -8.46 11.94 3.04
N HIS A 294 -9.03 12.05 1.84
CA HIS A 294 -9.95 11.08 1.25
C HIS A 294 -9.57 10.85 -0.20
N PRO A 295 -9.77 9.64 -0.76
CA PRO A 295 -9.67 9.43 -2.20
C PRO A 295 -10.61 10.38 -2.94
N ALA A 296 -10.12 11.01 -4.00
CA ALA A 296 -10.99 11.70 -4.95
C ALA A 296 -11.90 10.63 -5.58
N LEU A 297 -13.22 10.76 -5.39
CA LEU A 297 -14.21 9.89 -6.02
C LEU A 297 -13.90 9.80 -7.52
N LYS A 298 -14.09 8.62 -8.13
CA LYS A 298 -14.07 8.41 -9.59
C LYS A 298 -15.22 9.17 -10.28
N SER A 299 -15.33 10.49 -10.11
CA SER A 299 -16.11 11.34 -10.99
C SER A 299 -15.15 11.88 -12.05
N VAL A 300 -15.21 11.31 -13.27
CA VAL A 300 -15.01 12.00 -14.57
C VAL A 300 -14.76 10.99 -15.73
N ILE A 301 -14.40 9.72 -15.50
CA ILE A 301 -14.07 8.81 -16.63
C ILE A 301 -15.30 8.11 -17.27
N HIS A 302 -16.51 8.29 -16.73
CA HIS A 302 -17.74 7.72 -17.30
C HIS A 302 -18.78 8.73 -17.80
N SER A 303 -18.59 10.04 -17.61
CA SER A 303 -19.57 11.04 -18.11
C SER A 303 -19.33 11.49 -19.55
N GLU A 304 -18.21 11.13 -20.18
CA GLU A 304 -17.91 11.51 -21.57
C GLU A 304 -18.18 10.39 -22.60
N ARG A 305 -18.37 9.14 -22.15
CA ARG A 305 -18.76 8.02 -23.02
C ARG A 305 -20.26 7.95 -23.34
N SER A 306 -21.09 8.73 -22.65
CA SER A 306 -22.55 8.79 -22.85
C SER A 306 -23.03 10.01 -23.66
N LYS A 307 -22.12 10.79 -24.24
CA LYS A 307 -22.45 11.85 -25.21
C LYS A 307 -21.86 11.54 -26.58
N SER A 308 -22.35 10.46 -27.21
CA SER A 308 -22.37 10.42 -28.66
C SER A 308 -23.50 11.32 -29.17
N PRO A 309 -23.31 12.06 -30.27
CA PRO A 309 -24.32 12.96 -30.81
C PRO A 309 -25.48 12.13 -31.34
N ALA A 310 -26.71 12.53 -30.99
CA ALA A 310 -27.89 12.03 -31.66
C ALA A 310 -27.74 12.28 -33.17
N ASN A 311 -27.83 11.20 -33.93
CA ASN A 311 -27.90 11.20 -35.38
C ASN A 311 -29.19 11.94 -35.77
N ASP A 312 -29.07 13.21 -36.14
CA ASP A 312 -30.05 13.84 -37.00
C ASP A 312 -29.82 13.29 -38.40
N ASN A 313 -30.81 12.55 -38.93
CA ASN A 313 -30.95 12.38 -40.37
C ASN A 313 -32.42 12.65 -40.75
N PRO A 314 -32.64 13.27 -41.92
CA PRO A 314 -33.87 13.97 -42.30
C PRO A 314 -35.08 13.08 -42.59
#